data_AF-N2AAJ4-F1
#
_entry.id   AF-N2AAJ4-F1
#
_cell.length_a   1.000
_cell.length_b   1.000
_cell.length_c   1.000
_cell.angle_alpha   90.00
_cell.angle_beta   90.00
_cell.angle_gamma   90.00
#
_symmetry.space_group_name_H-M   'P 1'
#
loop_
_entity.id
_entity.type
_entity.pdbx_description
1 polymer ?
#
loop_
_entity_poly.entity_id
_entity_poly.type
_entity_poly.pdbx_seq_one_letter_code
_entity_poly.pdbx_strand_id
1 'polypeptide(L)'
;MVETMYLGDKYIYQCSKCHFLASIGGNTNKVIQCPKCNSIMINTHITKDEWDAKTKEEKIASIKKEQRSIVERNAANVDNAALLSEMSNVNNNIKAMNGNLVTIKNILMFYFVISIIGVVITILNIA
;
A
#
# COMPACT_ATOMS: atom_id res chain seq x y z
N MET A 1 22.96 10.61 15.13
CA MET A 1 22.15 10.84 16.35
C MET A 1 20.81 10.18 16.16
N VAL A 2 20.33 9.40 17.13
CA VAL A 2 19.00 8.79 17.05
C VAL A 2 18.01 9.80 17.61
N GLU A 3 17.22 10.43 16.74
CA GLU A 3 16.16 11.33 17.20
C GLU A 3 15.05 10.51 17.86
N THR A 4 14.78 10.83 19.12
CA THR A 4 13.79 10.17 19.97
C THR A 4 12.75 11.18 20.40
N MET A 5 11.47 10.82 20.29
CA MET A 5 10.37 11.62 20.83
C MET A 5 9.58 10.77 21.83
N TYR A 6 9.41 11.29 23.04
CA TYR A 6 8.69 10.58 24.11
C TYR A 6 7.25 11.10 24.17
N LEU A 7 6.31 10.31 23.64
CA LEU A 7 4.86 10.57 23.61
C LEU A 7 4.10 9.65 24.59
N GLY A 8 4.80 8.87 25.42
CA GLY A 8 4.26 8.13 26.56
C GLY A 8 5.27 7.14 27.14
N ASP A 9 4.81 6.17 27.94
CA ASP A 9 5.67 5.44 28.89
C ASP A 9 5.72 3.91 28.74
N LYS A 10 5.08 3.32 27.70
CA LYS A 10 4.98 1.85 27.60
C LYS A 10 6.06 1.20 26.74
N TYR A 11 6.11 1.51 25.44
CA TYR A 11 7.00 0.81 24.51
C TYR A 11 7.66 1.76 23.53
N ILE A 12 8.84 1.37 23.07
CA ILE A 12 9.55 2.02 21.97
C ILE A 12 9.02 1.50 20.64
N TYR A 13 8.70 2.43 19.76
CA TYR A 13 8.30 2.19 18.38
C TYR A 13 9.37 2.74 17.46
N GLN A 14 9.62 2.03 16.38
CA GLN A 14 10.58 2.45 15.35
C GLN A 14 9.93 2.52 13.98
N CYS A 15 10.20 3.60 13.25
CA CYS A 15 9.87 3.69 11.85
C CYS A 15 10.87 2.90 10.99
N SER A 16 10.37 2.02 10.12
CA SER A 16 11.21 1.26 9.17
C SER A 16 11.86 2.14 8.10
N LYS A 17 11.23 3.27 7.74
CA LYS A 17 11.67 4.11 6.61
C LYS A 17 12.70 5.17 6.98
N CYS A 18 12.52 5.83 8.13
CA CYS A 18 13.40 6.93 8.57
C CYS A 18 14.13 6.66 9.89
N HIS A 19 13.99 5.44 10.44
CA HIS A 19 14.60 5.01 11.70
C HIS A 19 14.26 5.87 12.92
N PHE A 20 13.25 6.73 12.80
CA PHE A 20 12.76 7.56 13.90
C PHE A 20 12.19 6.69 15.03
N LEU A 21 12.54 7.03 16.26
CA LEU A 21 12.05 6.36 17.45
C LEU A 21 11.03 7.22 18.18
N ALA A 22 9.92 6.60 18.57
CA ALA A 22 8.94 7.21 19.44
C ALA A 22 8.62 6.28 20.60
N SER A 23 8.55 6.82 21.82
CA SER A 23 7.90 6.12 22.92
C SER A 23 6.43 6.50 22.92
N ILE A 24 5.51 5.55 22.85
CA ILE A 24 4.08 5.85 22.72
C ILE A 24 3.31 5.14 23.83
N GLY A 25 2.59 5.92 24.62
CA GLY A 25 1.68 5.44 25.67
C GLY A 25 0.25 5.47 25.14
N GLY A 26 -0.40 4.31 25.04
CA GLY A 26 -1.77 4.23 24.53
C GLY A 26 -2.20 2.79 24.21
N ASN A 27 -3.43 2.66 23.71
CA ASN A 27 -4.00 1.38 23.29
C ASN A 27 -3.17 0.80 22.13
N THR A 28 -2.50 -0.34 22.38
CA THR A 28 -1.59 -1.04 21.44
C THR A 28 -2.27 -1.50 20.15
N ASN A 29 -3.59 -1.40 20.08
CA ASN A 29 -4.38 -1.82 18.92
C ASN A 29 -4.52 -0.76 17.83
N LYS A 30 -3.97 0.46 18.02
CA LYS A 30 -3.95 1.47 16.97
C LYS A 30 -2.67 1.36 16.14
N VAL A 31 -2.84 1.38 14.81
CA VAL A 31 -1.71 1.51 13.88
C VAL A 31 -1.04 2.86 14.13
N ILE A 32 0.21 2.82 14.57
CA ILE A 32 1.00 4.01 14.84
C ILE A 32 1.71 4.44 13.56
N GLN A 33 1.53 5.70 13.18
CA GLN A 33 2.19 6.30 12.03
C GLN A 33 3.37 7.17 12.47
N CYS A 34 4.44 7.15 11.69
CA CYS A 34 5.61 7.96 11.94
C CYS A 34 5.32 9.44 11.63
N PRO A 35 5.55 10.37 12.57
CA PRO A 35 5.28 11.79 12.34
C PRO A 35 6.17 12.41 11.26
N LYS A 36 7.33 11.81 10.94
CA LYS A 36 8.26 12.33 9.94
C LYS A 36 7.95 11.91 8.51
N CYS A 37 7.47 10.69 8.31
CA CYS A 37 7.34 10.11 6.97
C CYS A 37 6.05 9.33 6.73
N ASN A 38 5.11 9.43 7.68
CA ASN A 38 3.79 8.81 7.67
C ASN A 38 3.77 7.28 7.48
N SER A 39 4.93 6.64 7.61
CA SER A 39 5.06 5.18 7.48
C SER A 39 4.69 4.51 8.79
N ILE A 40 4.17 3.28 8.73
CA ILE A 40 3.80 2.49 9.90
C ILE A 40 5.04 2.30 10.80
N MET A 41 4.89 2.59 12.08
CA MET A 41 5.90 2.32 13.09
C MET A 41 5.70 0.94 13.68
N ILE A 42 6.80 0.26 13.93
CA ILE A 42 6.80 -1.11 14.44
C ILE A 42 7.15 -1.07 15.92
N ASN A 43 6.38 -1.79 16.73
CA ASN A 43 6.67 -1.95 18.16
C ASN A 43 7.94 -2.82 18.30
N THR A 44 8.94 -2.33 19.05
CA THR A 44 10.17 -3.11 19.32
C THR A 44 10.01 -4.03 20.53
N HIS A 45 8.88 -3.96 21.23
CA HIS A 45 8.59 -4.64 22.50
C HIS A 45 9.56 -4.28 23.65
N ILE A 46 10.44 -3.31 23.45
CA ILE A 46 11.33 -2.78 24.47
C ILE A 46 10.57 -1.69 25.23
N THR A 47 10.50 -1.82 26.55
CA THR A 47 9.90 -0.80 27.40
C THR A 47 10.76 0.45 27.48
N LYS A 48 10.17 1.57 27.91
CA LYS A 48 10.92 2.82 28.09
C LYS A 48 12.02 2.67 29.15
N ASP A 49 11.75 1.97 30.25
CA ASP A 49 12.72 1.75 31.32
C ASP A 49 13.90 0.86 30.85
N GLU A 50 13.60 -0.22 30.13
CA GLU A 50 14.63 -1.06 29.51
C GLU A 50 15.42 -0.32 28.42
N TRP A 51 14.76 0.60 27.72
CA TRP A 51 15.42 1.47 26.77
C TRP A 51 16.37 2.40 27.49
N ASP A 52 15.92 3.12 28.51
CA ASP A 52 16.71 4.12 29.21
C ASP A 52 17.89 3.53 29.99
N ALA A 53 17.76 2.29 30.47
CA ALA A 53 18.85 1.53 31.10
C ALA A 53 19.96 1.09 30.13
N LYS A 54 19.71 1.08 28.82
CA LYS A 54 20.70 0.65 27.81
C LYS A 54 21.66 1.77 27.42
N THR A 55 22.91 1.39 27.19
CA THR A 55 23.92 2.24 26.57
C THR A 55 23.53 2.59 25.12
N LYS A 56 24.14 3.63 24.55
CA LYS A 56 23.84 4.06 23.16
C LYS A 56 24.13 2.94 22.16
N GLU A 57 25.17 2.16 22.41
CA GLU A 57 25.62 1.05 21.58
C GLU A 57 24.61 -0.11 21.63
N GLU A 58 24.12 -0.45 22.82
CA GLU A 58 23.10 -1.50 23.02
C GLU A 58 21.74 -1.11 22.43
N LYS A 59 21.37 0.17 22.48
CA LYS A 59 20.19 0.72 21.83
C LYS A 59 20.22 0.49 20.32
N ILE A 60 21.35 0.78 19.68
CA ILE A 60 21.55 0.61 18.24
C ILE A 60 21.51 -0.88 17.85
N ALA A 61 22.14 -1.75 18.65
CA ALA A 61 22.15 -3.18 18.40
C ALA A 61 20.75 -3.81 18.53
N SER A 62 20.00 -3.43 19.58
CA SER A 62 18.64 -3.93 19.83
C SER A 62 17.70 -3.58 18.68
N ILE A 63 17.80 -2.36 18.17
CA ILE A 63 17.06 -1.89 16.99
C ILE A 63 17.35 -2.74 15.76
N LYS A 64 18.64 -2.95 15.43
CA LYS A 64 19.02 -3.68 14.22
C LYS A 64 18.53 -5.13 14.24
N LYS A 65 18.55 -5.76 15.42
CA LYS A 65 18.07 -7.12 15.61
C LYS A 65 16.55 -7.24 15.41
N GLU A 66 15.78 -6.34 16.03
CA GLU A 66 14.33 -6.28 15.87
C GLU A 66 13.94 -6.05 14.40
N GLN A 67 14.56 -5.07 13.73
CA GLN A 67 14.30 -4.79 12.31
C GLN A 67 14.49 -6.01 11.41
N ARG A 68 15.58 -6.77 11.61
CA ARG A 68 15.84 -7.99 10.85
C ARG A 68 14.74 -9.02 11.04
N SER A 69 14.29 -9.24 12.28
CA SER A 69 13.21 -10.19 12.58
C SER A 69 11.86 -9.80 11.94
N ILE A 70 11.60 -8.49 11.80
CA ILE A 70 10.36 -7.99 11.20
C ILE A 70 10.43 -8.11 9.68
N VAL A 71 11.57 -7.80 9.07
CA VAL A 71 11.80 -8.00 7.63
C VAL A 71 11.68 -9.48 7.28
N GLU A 72 12.26 -10.37 8.08
CA GLU A 72 12.17 -11.82 7.87
C GLU A 72 10.73 -12.34 8.05
N ARG A 73 9.98 -11.86 9.06
CA ARG A 73 8.56 -12.19 9.23
C ARG A 73 7.67 -11.65 8.10
N ASN A 74 7.90 -10.43 7.64
CA ASN A 74 7.17 -9.86 6.53
C ASN A 74 7.49 -10.57 5.21
N ALA A 75 8.74 -10.98 5.00
CA ALA A 75 9.12 -11.81 3.86
C ALA A 75 8.48 -13.21 3.93
N ALA A 76 8.31 -13.77 5.13
CA ALA A 76 7.66 -15.07 5.32
C ALA A 76 6.12 -15.03 5.20
N ASN A 77 5.49 -13.91 5.55
CA ASN A 77 4.03 -13.72 5.48
C ASN A 77 3.52 -13.21 4.13
N VAL A 78 4.40 -12.81 3.21
CA VAL A 78 4.04 -12.55 1.82
C VAL A 78 4.04 -13.91 1.11
N ASP A 79 2.90 -14.58 1.15
CA ASP A 79 2.67 -15.76 0.33
C ASP A 79 2.62 -15.29 -1.13
N ASN A 80 3.80 -15.22 -1.76
CA ASN A 80 3.98 -14.68 -3.12
C ASN A 80 3.05 -15.36 -4.13
N ALA A 81 2.60 -16.59 -3.85
CA ALA A 81 1.62 -17.30 -4.66
C ALA A 81 0.24 -16.62 -4.66
N ALA A 82 -0.25 -16.16 -3.50
CA ALA A 82 -1.53 -15.47 -3.38
C ALA A 82 -1.51 -14.12 -4.12
N LEU A 83 -0.45 -13.32 -3.92
CA LEU A 83 -0.26 -12.04 -4.60
C LEU A 83 -0.13 -12.21 -6.13
N LEU A 84 0.61 -13.21 -6.60
CA LEU A 84 0.71 -13.52 -8.03
C LEU A 84 -0.63 -13.97 -8.62
N SER A 85 -1.43 -14.73 -7.87
CA SER A 85 -2.77 -15.15 -8.30
C SER A 85 -3.74 -13.97 -8.43
N GLU A 86 -3.70 -13.02 -7.49
CA GLU A 86 -4.51 -11.81 -7.55
C GLU A 86 -4.10 -10.91 -8.74
N MET A 87 -2.79 -10.72 -8.94
CA MET A 87 -2.27 -9.96 -10.09
C MET A 87 -2.64 -10.62 -11.43
N SER A 88 -2.58 -11.94 -11.52
CA SER A 88 -3.00 -12.70 -12.71
C SER A 88 -4.49 -12.52 -12.99
N ASN A 89 -5.33 -12.55 -11.94
CA ASN A 89 -6.77 -12.36 -12.06
C ASN A 89 -7.13 -10.93 -12.52
N VAL A 90 -6.45 -9.91 -11.97
CA VAL A 90 -6.58 -8.51 -12.42
C VAL A 90 -6.19 -8.36 -13.89
N ASN A 91 -5.08 -8.96 -14.31
CA ASN A 91 -4.63 -8.89 -15.71
C ASN A 91 -5.62 -9.56 -16.68
N ASN A 92 -6.21 -10.68 -16.29
CA ASN A 92 -7.25 -11.36 -17.07
C ASN A 92 -8.53 -10.52 -17.19
N ASN A 93 -8.94 -9.85 -16.10
CA ASN A 93 -10.08 -8.93 -16.13
C ASN A 93 -9.84 -7.72 -17.04
N ILE A 94 -8.63 -7.15 -17.02
CA ILE A 94 -8.26 -6.04 -17.92
C ILE A 94 -8.32 -6.48 -19.40
N LYS A 95 -7.81 -7.68 -19.72
CA LYS A 95 -7.91 -8.23 -21.08
C LYS A 95 -9.35 -8.42 -21.55
N ALA A 96 -10.21 -8.96 -20.68
CA ALA A 96 -11.63 -9.12 -20.97
C ALA A 96 -12.34 -7.77 -21.19
N MET A 97 -12.04 -6.76 -20.36
CA MET A 97 -12.57 -5.40 -20.53
C MET A 97 -12.13 -4.77 -21.85
N ASN A 98 -10.86 -4.96 -22.24
CA ASN A 98 -10.35 -4.42 -23.50
C ASN A 98 -11.03 -5.06 -24.72
N GLY A 99 -11.29 -6.37 -24.67
CA GLY A 99 -12.08 -7.07 -25.70
C GLY A 99 -13.51 -6.52 -25.81
N ASN A 100 -14.18 -6.30 -24.66
CA ASN A 100 -15.53 -5.75 -24.63
C ASN A 100 -15.58 -4.31 -25.18
N LEU A 101 -14.56 -3.48 -24.91
CA LEU A 101 -14.47 -2.13 -25.46
C LEU A 101 -14.33 -2.13 -26.99
N VAL A 102 -13.55 -3.05 -27.56
CA VAL A 102 -13.41 -3.19 -29.02
C VAL A 102 -14.74 -3.59 -29.65
N THR A 103 -15.46 -4.55 -29.06
CA THR A 103 -16.77 -4.98 -29.55
C THR A 103 -17.80 -3.87 -29.47
N ILE A 104 -17.89 -3.14 -28.35
CA ILE A 104 -18.82 -2.00 -28.18
C ILE A 104 -18.50 -0.89 -29.19
N LYS A 105 -17.21 -0.59 -29.40
CA LYS A 105 -16.77 0.40 -30.40
C LYS A 105 -17.23 0.02 -31.81
N ASN A 106 -17.10 -1.24 -32.19
CA ASN A 106 -17.54 -1.71 -33.51
C ASN A 106 -19.06 -1.65 -33.68
N ILE A 107 -19.83 -2.01 -32.65
CA ILE A 107 -21.30 -1.91 -32.68
C ILE A 107 -21.73 -0.44 -32.85
N LEU A 108 -21.13 0.48 -32.08
CA LEU A 108 -21.44 1.91 -32.16
C LEU A 108 -21.09 2.51 -33.53
N MET A 109 -19.94 2.13 -34.11
CA MET A 109 -19.55 2.55 -35.46
C MET A 109 -20.57 2.09 -36.51
N PHE A 110 -21.07 0.86 -36.41
CA PHE A 110 -22.07 0.33 -37.33
C PHE A 110 -23.39 1.12 -37.27
N TYR A 111 -23.89 1.39 -36.07
CA TYR A 111 -25.10 2.21 -35.88
C TYR A 111 -24.93 3.64 -36.40
N PHE A 112 -23.76 4.25 -36.19
CA PHE A 112 -23.46 5.59 -36.68
C PHE A 112 -23.50 5.67 -38.21
N VAL A 113 -22.91 4.69 -38.90
CA VAL A 113 -22.92 4.61 -40.37
C VAL A 113 -24.34 4.45 -40.90
N ILE A 114 -25.14 3.55 -40.31
CA ILE A 114 -26.54 3.36 -40.72
C ILE A 114 -27.36 4.63 -40.49
N SER A 115 -27.13 5.32 -39.37
CA SER A 115 -27.84 6.57 -39.05
C SER A 115 -27.56 7.66 -40.09
N ILE A 116 -26.30 7.83 -40.51
CA ILE A 116 -25.95 8.80 -41.56
C ILE A 116 -26.63 8.45 -42.87
N ILE A 117 -26.58 7.18 -43.29
CA ILE A 117 -27.22 6.74 -44.54
C ILE A 117 -28.74 7.00 -44.50
N GLY A 118 -29.39 6.70 -43.38
CA GLY A 118 -30.82 6.95 -43.20
C GLY A 118 -31.18 8.44 -43.29
N VAL A 119 -30.37 9.33 -42.70
CA VAL A 119 -30.57 10.78 -42.77
C VAL A 119 -30.41 11.28 -44.21
N VAL A 120 -29.37 10.83 -44.92
CA VAL A 120 -29.14 11.22 -46.32
C VAL A 120 -30.29 10.80 -47.23
N ILE A 121 -30.78 9.56 -47.09
CA ILE A 121 -31.95 9.08 -47.85
C ILE A 121 -33.20 9.90 -47.54
N THR A 122 -33.41 10.28 -46.28
CA THR A 122 -34.57 11.07 -45.88
C THR A 122 -34.52 12.48 -46.49
N ILE A 123 -33.34 13.12 -46.49
CA ILE A 123 -33.14 14.44 -47.10
C ILE A 123 -33.37 14.38 -48.61
N LEU A 124 -32.83 13.36 -49.30
CA LEU A 124 -32.99 13.19 -50.75
C LEU A 124 -34.42 12.89 -51.20
N ASN A 125 -35.27 12.34 -50.32
CA ASN A 125 -36.67 12.10 -50.61
C ASN A 125 -37.59 13.29 -50.31
N ILE A 126 -37.10 14.28 -49.55
CA ILE A 126 -37.83 15.51 -49.20
C ILE A 126 -37.41 16.68 -50.11
N ALA A 127 -36.18 16.67 -50.62
CA ALA A 127 -35.67 17.60 -51.63
C ALA A 127 -36.15 17.22 -53.04
#